data_AF-A0A386ZHF4-F1
#
_entry.id   AF-A0A386ZHF4-F1
#
_cell.length_a   1.000
_cell.length_b   1.000
_cell.length_c   1.000
_cell.angle_alpha   90.00
_cell.angle_beta   90.00
_cell.angle_gamma   90.00
#
_symmetry.space_group_name_H-M   'P 1'
#
loop_
_entity.id
_entity.type
_entity.pdbx_description
1 polymer ?
#
loop_
_entity_poly.entity_id
_entity_poly.type
_entity_poly.pdbx_seq_one_letter_code
_entity_poly.pdbx_strand_id
1 'polypeptide(L)'
;MDRPRRGRCTEDTEPTDHPTPGGNPLSHNDIDQQTRTALVVIAHHRSDSLTAHLARRAAARLEHAGYRIDLLDLHAEGFDPRMTVADQPDWGHREKTYSPEVHEHMDRILAADLVVVVFPVYWASTPALLKGWIDRVWNYGFAYGRSTPRLAGKRMLWLGLAGAAADDPLIPFMQQTLEGQLNMGIAYYCGFSHSAVGLLPDAEERRQRLDADGTLRIEAATVGAERAAQYADLERRADGFVTDFLAAEPVSA
;
A
#
# COMPACT_ATOMS: atom_id res chain seq x y z
N MET A 1 -74.94 36.99 -15.11
CA MET A 1 -74.73 37.48 -16.49
C MET A 1 -73.31 37.02 -16.84
N ASP A 2 -73.04 36.09 -17.74
CA ASP A 2 -73.71 35.69 -18.97
C ASP A 2 -73.34 34.22 -19.30
N ARG A 3 -74.24 33.49 -19.96
CA ARG A 3 -74.00 32.19 -20.66
C ARG A 3 -74.19 32.48 -22.17
N PRO A 4 -73.99 31.58 -23.16
CA PRO A 4 -73.39 30.23 -23.22
C PRO A 4 -72.43 30.04 -24.43
N ARG A 5 -71.90 28.82 -24.66
CA ARG A 5 -72.26 28.00 -25.85
C ARG A 5 -71.58 26.62 -25.83
N ARG A 6 -72.41 25.61 -26.12
CA ARG A 6 -72.07 24.20 -26.35
C ARG A 6 -71.49 24.03 -27.75
N GLY A 7 -70.55 23.11 -27.90
CA GLY A 7 -70.23 22.42 -29.15
C GLY A 7 -69.89 20.98 -28.81
N ARG A 8 -70.72 20.05 -29.26
CA ARG A 8 -70.59 18.60 -29.11
C ARG A 8 -70.28 18.07 -30.50
N CYS A 9 -69.19 17.33 -30.68
CA CYS A 9 -69.01 16.40 -31.79
C CYS A 9 -68.46 15.10 -31.20
N THR A 10 -69.18 14.02 -31.49
CA THR A 10 -68.88 12.63 -31.22
C THR A 10 -68.20 11.99 -32.43
N GLU A 11 -67.67 10.78 -32.24
CA GLU A 11 -67.21 9.79 -33.25
C GLU A 11 -65.81 10.07 -33.81
N ASP A 12 -64.89 9.12 -33.97
CA ASP A 12 -64.90 7.67 -33.78
C ASP A 12 -63.45 7.13 -33.80
N THR A 13 -63.26 5.95 -33.20
CA THR A 13 -62.25 4.91 -33.51
C THR A 13 -60.75 5.23 -33.60
N GLU A 14 -59.95 4.67 -32.68
CA GLU A 14 -58.94 3.62 -32.95
C GLU A 14 -58.23 3.19 -31.64
N PRO A 15 -57.99 1.89 -31.39
CA PRO A 15 -57.17 1.45 -30.27
C PRO A 15 -55.70 1.50 -30.70
N THR A 16 -54.99 2.56 -30.32
CA THR A 16 -53.53 2.62 -30.51
C THR A 16 -52.83 1.77 -29.47
N ASP A 17 -52.32 0.64 -29.94
CA ASP A 17 -51.32 -0.22 -29.33
C ASP A 17 -50.18 0.62 -28.73
N HIS A 18 -49.94 0.47 -27.42
CA HIS A 18 -48.78 1.07 -26.77
C HIS A 18 -47.56 0.16 -26.97
N PRO A 19 -46.52 0.56 -27.73
CA PRO A 19 -45.26 -0.15 -27.71
C PRO A 19 -44.53 0.23 -26.41
N THR A 20 -44.23 -0.77 -25.59
CA THR A 20 -43.32 -0.67 -24.46
C THR A 20 -41.94 -0.21 -24.93
N PRO A 21 -41.39 0.91 -24.45
CA PRO A 21 -39.99 1.20 -24.65
C PRO A 21 -39.20 0.34 -23.66
N GLY A 22 -38.66 -0.76 -24.18
CA GLY A 22 -37.55 -1.48 -23.57
C GLY A 22 -36.33 -0.55 -23.50
N GLY A 23 -36.19 0.13 -22.37
CA GLY A 23 -34.94 0.71 -21.92
C GLY A 23 -34.67 0.12 -20.55
N ASN A 24 -33.77 -0.85 -20.48
CA ASN A 24 -33.27 -1.33 -19.19
C ASN A 24 -32.68 -0.10 -18.47
N PRO A 25 -33.20 0.33 -17.31
CA PRO A 25 -32.54 1.40 -16.56
C PRO A 25 -31.15 0.89 -16.24
N LEU A 26 -30.12 1.65 -16.61
CA LEU A 26 -28.76 1.45 -16.12
C LEU A 26 -28.87 1.23 -14.61
N SER A 27 -28.50 0.03 -14.16
CA SER A 27 -28.60 -0.32 -12.77
C SER A 27 -27.78 0.69 -11.96
N HIS A 28 -28.29 1.12 -10.81
CA HIS A 28 -27.60 2.03 -9.88
C HIS A 28 -26.25 1.47 -9.35
N ASN A 29 -25.78 0.31 -9.83
CA ASN A 29 -24.52 -0.31 -9.45
C ASN A 29 -23.29 0.21 -10.22
N ASP A 30 -23.47 1.04 -11.25
CA ASP A 30 -22.34 1.54 -12.06
C ASP A 30 -21.79 2.91 -11.60
N ILE A 31 -22.38 3.53 -10.56
CA ILE A 31 -22.05 4.90 -10.14
C ILE A 31 -21.00 4.96 -9.01
N ASP A 32 -20.61 3.84 -8.38
CA ASP A 32 -19.74 3.91 -7.18
C ASP A 32 -18.64 2.83 -7.07
N GLN A 33 -18.10 2.35 -8.20
CA GLN A 33 -16.75 1.78 -8.16
C GLN A 33 -15.72 2.91 -8.24
N GLN A 34 -15.65 3.71 -7.17
CA GLN A 34 -14.57 4.68 -7.00
C GLN A 34 -13.24 3.93 -7.19
N THR A 35 -12.45 4.34 -8.20
CA THR A 35 -11.16 3.71 -8.50
C THR A 35 -10.27 3.81 -7.28
N ARG A 36 -10.02 2.67 -6.62
CA ARG A 36 -9.15 2.59 -5.44
C ARG A 36 -7.73 2.96 -5.81
N THR A 37 -7.03 3.66 -4.93
CA THR A 37 -5.64 4.07 -5.15
C THR A 37 -4.71 3.27 -4.24
N ALA A 38 -3.61 2.76 -4.79
CA ALA A 38 -2.53 2.16 -4.02
C ALA A 38 -1.25 3.01 -4.15
N LEU A 39 -0.67 3.40 -3.02
CA LEU A 39 0.65 4.00 -2.95
C LEU A 39 1.69 2.89 -2.78
N VAL A 40 2.56 2.71 -3.77
CA VAL A 40 3.66 1.73 -3.72
C VAL A 40 4.96 2.47 -3.48
N VAL A 41 5.60 2.21 -2.35
CA VAL A 41 6.79 2.92 -1.88
C VAL A 41 8.03 2.05 -2.06
N ILE A 42 9.03 2.57 -2.77
CA ILE A 42 10.35 1.98 -2.92
C ILE A 42 11.30 2.67 -1.94
N ALA A 43 11.81 1.93 -0.96
CA ALA A 43 12.77 2.45 -0.01
C ALA A 43 14.15 1.80 -0.17
N HIS A 44 14.78 2.06 -1.31
CA HIS A 44 16.13 1.60 -1.62
C HIS A 44 16.96 2.72 -2.22
N HIS A 45 18.25 2.80 -1.87
CA HIS A 45 19.20 3.81 -2.36
C HIS A 45 19.61 3.66 -3.84
N ARG A 46 18.92 2.78 -4.58
CA ARG A 46 19.21 2.40 -5.97
C ARG A 46 17.93 1.95 -6.67
N SER A 47 17.56 2.61 -7.75
CA SER A 47 16.35 2.31 -8.53
C SER A 47 16.48 1.09 -9.45
N ASP A 48 17.69 0.54 -9.61
CA ASP A 48 17.99 -0.71 -10.34
C ASP A 48 18.15 -1.93 -9.41
N SER A 49 17.74 -1.79 -8.14
CA SER A 49 17.83 -2.85 -7.13
C SER A 49 16.76 -3.93 -7.28
N LEU A 50 17.00 -5.09 -6.66
CA LEU A 50 16.00 -6.15 -6.50
C LEU A 50 14.75 -5.64 -5.77
N THR A 51 14.92 -4.77 -4.77
CA THR A 51 13.81 -4.10 -4.08
C THR A 51 12.96 -3.29 -5.05
N ALA A 52 13.58 -2.47 -5.90
CA ALA A 52 12.86 -1.67 -6.89
C ALA A 52 12.15 -2.57 -7.93
N HIS A 53 12.78 -3.67 -8.34
CA HIS A 53 12.15 -4.68 -9.21
C HIS A 53 10.88 -5.27 -8.58
N LEU A 54 10.96 -5.77 -7.35
CA LEU A 54 9.80 -6.35 -6.67
C LEU A 54 8.70 -5.33 -6.38
N ALA A 55 9.07 -4.06 -6.11
CA ALA A 55 8.07 -3.00 -5.94
C ALA A 55 7.29 -2.71 -7.22
N ARG A 56 7.97 -2.60 -8.36
CA ARG A 56 7.30 -2.44 -9.68
C ARG A 56 6.43 -3.63 -10.01
N ARG A 57 6.85 -4.83 -9.61
CA ARG A 57 6.04 -6.04 -9.77
C ARG A 57 4.78 -6.02 -8.89
N ALA A 58 4.90 -5.63 -7.62
CA ALA A 58 3.76 -5.44 -6.73
C ALA A 58 2.79 -4.38 -7.28
N ALA A 59 3.30 -3.26 -7.80
CA ALA A 59 2.51 -2.24 -8.49
C ALA A 59 1.71 -2.83 -9.67
N ALA A 60 2.37 -3.57 -10.58
CA ALA A 60 1.70 -4.19 -11.72
C ALA A 60 0.60 -5.20 -11.28
N ARG A 61 0.82 -5.92 -10.17
CA ARG A 61 -0.21 -6.80 -9.60
C ARG A 61 -1.42 -6.03 -9.05
N LEU A 62 -1.17 -4.92 -8.37
CA LEU A 62 -2.22 -4.04 -7.85
C LEU A 62 -3.01 -3.36 -8.99
N GLU A 63 -2.34 -2.95 -10.08
CA GLU A 63 -2.99 -2.47 -11.31
C GLU A 63 -3.94 -3.52 -11.89
N HIS A 64 -3.47 -4.76 -11.98
CA HIS A 64 -4.30 -5.87 -12.45
C HIS A 64 -5.51 -6.14 -11.54
N ALA A 65 -5.38 -5.86 -10.24
CA ALA A 65 -6.46 -5.91 -9.28
C ALA A 65 -7.39 -4.68 -9.29
N GLY A 66 -7.18 -3.73 -10.22
CA GLY A 66 -8.03 -2.56 -10.44
C GLY A 66 -7.65 -1.32 -9.62
N TYR A 67 -6.46 -1.28 -9.00
CA TYR A 67 -5.97 -0.08 -8.34
C TYR A 67 -5.33 0.89 -9.33
N ARG A 68 -5.58 2.19 -9.13
CA ARG A 68 -4.70 3.25 -9.64
C ARG A 68 -3.42 3.26 -8.82
N ILE A 69 -2.27 3.23 -9.46
CA ILE A 69 -0.98 3.27 -8.74
C ILE A 69 -0.45 4.68 -8.63
N ASP A 70 -0.02 5.01 -7.43
CA ASP A 70 0.93 6.06 -7.15
C ASP A 70 2.26 5.40 -6.74
N LEU A 71 3.32 5.55 -7.55
CA LEU A 71 4.63 4.94 -7.27
C LEU A 71 5.55 6.00 -6.67
N LEU A 72 5.96 5.78 -5.42
CA LEU A 72 6.88 6.66 -4.68
C LEU A 72 8.25 5.99 -4.57
N ASP A 73 9.22 6.42 -5.37
CA ASP A 73 10.63 6.04 -5.19
C ASP A 73 11.33 7.09 -4.34
N LEU A 74 11.48 6.81 -3.03
CA LEU A 74 12.04 7.77 -2.06
C LEU A 74 13.44 8.26 -2.47
N HIS A 75 14.24 7.39 -3.10
CA HIS A 75 15.59 7.77 -3.52
C HIS A 75 15.55 8.59 -4.81
N ALA A 76 14.78 8.16 -5.81
CA ALA A 76 14.69 8.87 -7.08
C ALA A 76 14.02 10.25 -6.94
N GLU A 77 13.08 10.39 -6.00
CA GLU A 77 12.44 11.67 -5.66
C GLU A 77 13.28 12.54 -4.72
N GLY A 78 14.44 12.05 -4.26
CA GLY A 78 15.39 12.84 -3.49
C GLY A 78 14.98 13.12 -2.05
N PHE A 79 14.13 12.28 -1.46
CA PHE A 79 13.62 12.46 -0.10
C PHE A 79 14.76 12.51 0.93
N ASP A 80 14.78 13.55 1.78
CA ASP A 80 15.77 13.65 2.87
C ASP A 80 15.30 12.87 4.12
N PRO A 81 15.95 11.78 4.54
CA PRO A 81 15.49 11.03 5.71
C PRO A 81 15.75 11.72 7.04
N ARG A 82 16.47 12.85 7.08
CA ARG A 82 16.87 13.50 8.32
C ARG A 82 15.76 14.38 8.87
N MET A 83 15.35 14.13 10.10
CA MET A 83 14.44 14.99 10.83
C MET A 83 15.01 16.42 10.94
N THR A 84 14.22 17.41 10.53
CA THR A 84 14.55 18.84 10.65
C THR A 84 13.70 19.52 11.72
N VAL A 85 14.08 20.72 12.16
CA VAL A 85 13.27 21.51 13.12
C VAL A 85 11.88 21.83 12.55
N ALA A 86 11.78 22.05 11.24
CA ALA A 86 10.50 22.30 10.58
C ALA A 86 9.55 21.10 10.75
N ASP A 87 10.08 19.88 10.76
CA ASP A 87 9.30 18.64 10.83
C ASP A 87 9.18 18.06 12.25
N GLN A 88 9.79 18.67 13.27
CA GLN A 88 9.63 18.20 14.65
C GLN A 88 8.15 18.28 15.09
N PRO A 89 7.60 17.26 15.78
CA PRO A 89 6.23 17.34 16.28
C PRO A 89 6.07 18.50 17.28
N ASP A 90 4.97 19.24 17.16
CA ASP A 90 4.55 20.24 18.14
C ASP A 90 3.32 19.73 18.89
N TRP A 91 3.55 19.18 20.08
CA TRP A 91 2.50 18.60 20.92
C TRP A 91 1.47 19.61 21.44
N GLY A 92 1.82 20.90 21.44
CA GLY A 92 0.90 21.99 21.81
C GLY A 92 0.05 22.48 20.63
N HIS A 93 0.48 22.21 19.39
CA HIS A 93 -0.16 22.69 18.17
C HIS A 93 -0.37 21.58 17.15
N ARG A 94 -1.49 20.86 17.31
CA ARG A 94 -1.85 19.73 16.45
C ARG A 94 -2.07 20.07 14.96
N GLU A 95 -2.36 21.31 14.63
CA GLU A 95 -2.54 21.75 13.24
C GLU A 95 -1.27 22.42 12.68
N LYS A 96 -0.10 22.14 13.27
CA LYS A 96 1.19 22.62 12.78
C LYS A 96 1.35 22.31 11.29
N THR A 97 1.74 23.31 10.53
CA THR A 97 2.19 23.14 9.15
C THR A 97 3.64 22.69 9.15
N TYR A 98 3.88 21.44 8.72
CA TYR A 98 5.21 20.88 8.46
C TYR A 98 5.81 21.37 7.13
N SER A 99 7.01 20.91 6.78
CA SER A 99 7.65 21.29 5.52
C SER A 99 6.81 20.89 4.29
N PRO A 100 6.98 21.60 3.15
CA PRO A 100 6.26 21.25 1.90
C PRO A 100 6.47 19.81 1.45
N GLU A 101 7.71 19.30 1.55
CA GLU A 101 8.06 17.91 1.25
C GLU A 101 7.25 16.95 2.13
N VAL A 102 7.17 17.18 3.45
CA VAL A 102 6.36 16.32 4.32
C VAL A 102 4.87 16.33 3.94
N HIS A 103 4.30 17.50 3.62
CA HIS A 103 2.89 17.59 3.19
C HIS A 103 2.63 16.87 1.86
N GLU A 104 3.54 16.94 0.89
CA GLU A 104 3.41 16.21 -0.36
C GLU A 104 3.27 14.70 -0.13
N HIS A 105 4.07 14.12 0.77
CA HIS A 105 3.96 12.71 1.10
C HIS A 105 2.71 12.40 1.95
N MET A 106 2.30 13.30 2.86
CA MET A 106 1.04 13.16 3.60
C MET A 106 -0.16 13.11 2.66
N ASP A 107 -0.20 13.96 1.64
CA ASP A 107 -1.28 14.02 0.66
C ASP A 107 -1.38 12.73 -0.17
N ARG A 108 -0.23 12.16 -0.58
CA ARG A 108 -0.18 10.86 -1.28
C ARG A 108 -0.72 9.72 -0.40
N ILE A 109 -0.37 9.70 0.88
CA ILE A 109 -0.89 8.72 1.85
C ILE A 109 -2.40 8.90 2.05
N LEU A 110 -2.90 10.14 2.13
CA LEU A 110 -4.33 10.43 2.26
C LEU A 110 -5.12 9.98 1.03
N ALA A 111 -4.56 10.15 -0.16
CA ALA A 111 -5.18 9.75 -1.42
C ALA A 111 -5.22 8.22 -1.62
N ALA A 112 -4.39 7.46 -0.91
CA ALA A 112 -4.30 6.00 -1.06
C ALA A 112 -5.23 5.24 -0.09
N ASP A 113 -5.87 4.18 -0.59
CA ASP A 113 -6.63 3.22 0.22
C ASP A 113 -5.71 2.13 0.79
N LEU A 114 -4.65 1.82 0.04
CA LEU A 114 -3.63 0.84 0.35
C LEU A 114 -2.24 1.47 0.21
N VAL A 115 -1.39 1.28 1.19
CA VAL A 115 0.03 1.61 1.10
C VAL A 115 0.85 0.31 1.11
N VAL A 116 1.68 0.10 0.10
CA VAL A 116 2.61 -1.03 0.01
C VAL A 116 4.03 -0.51 0.06
N VAL A 117 4.81 -0.92 1.04
CA VAL A 117 6.19 -0.45 1.23
C VAL A 117 7.16 -1.59 1.00
N VAL A 118 8.10 -1.42 0.08
CA VAL A 118 9.08 -2.45 -0.30
C VAL A 118 10.48 -1.97 0.05
N PHE A 119 11.20 -2.75 0.85
CA PHE A 119 12.48 -2.33 1.43
C PHE A 119 13.43 -3.51 1.70
N PRO A 120 14.76 -3.30 1.68
CA PRO A 120 15.70 -4.27 2.21
C PRO A 120 15.67 -4.25 3.75
N VAL A 121 15.69 -5.41 4.40
CA VAL A 121 15.78 -5.54 5.86
C VAL A 121 17.20 -5.27 6.29
N TYR A 122 17.41 -4.19 7.03
CA TYR A 122 18.71 -3.84 7.64
C TYR A 122 18.61 -3.94 9.15
N TRP A 123 19.48 -4.75 9.76
CA TRP A 123 19.53 -4.95 11.21
C TRP A 123 18.17 -5.36 11.82
N ALA A 124 17.48 -6.31 11.18
CA ALA A 124 16.13 -6.75 11.55
C ALA A 124 15.10 -5.58 11.61
N SER A 125 15.34 -4.52 10.84
CA SER A 125 14.49 -3.33 10.79
C SER A 125 14.50 -2.70 9.38
N THR A 126 13.87 -1.53 9.27
CA THR A 126 13.80 -0.73 8.05
C THR A 126 15.13 -0.03 7.76
N PRO A 127 15.48 0.24 6.49
CA PRO A 127 16.64 1.06 6.16
C PRO A 127 16.46 2.50 6.67
N ALA A 128 17.55 3.22 6.92
CA ALA A 128 17.51 4.60 7.42
C ALA A 128 16.66 5.53 6.54
N LEU A 129 16.64 5.30 5.22
CA LEU A 129 15.78 6.01 4.27
C LEU A 129 14.30 5.87 4.63
N LEU A 130 13.83 4.63 4.84
CA LEU A 130 12.45 4.35 5.20
C LEU A 130 12.14 4.83 6.62
N LYS A 131 13.05 4.60 7.58
CA LYS A 131 12.85 5.03 8.95
C LYS A 131 12.72 6.56 9.05
N GLY A 132 13.53 7.30 8.31
CA GLY A 132 13.45 8.75 8.22
C GLY A 132 12.15 9.23 7.57
N TRP A 133 11.66 8.51 6.55
CA TRP A 133 10.35 8.79 5.96
C TRP A 133 9.22 8.62 6.97
N ILE A 134 9.23 7.52 7.72
CA ILE A 134 8.29 7.29 8.81
C ILE A 134 8.40 8.42 9.85
N ASP A 135 9.61 8.72 10.33
CA ASP A 135 9.81 9.71 11.39
C ASP A 135 9.34 11.11 11.00
N ARG A 136 9.57 11.55 9.77
CA ARG A 136 9.18 12.89 9.30
C ARG A 136 7.70 12.97 8.91
N VAL A 137 7.17 11.94 8.25
CA VAL A 137 5.83 11.98 7.63
C VAL A 137 4.73 11.47 8.55
N TRP A 138 4.98 10.46 9.38
CA TRP A 138 4.00 9.99 10.38
C TRP A 138 3.98 10.91 11.60
N ASN A 139 3.58 12.15 11.37
CA ASN A 139 3.71 13.22 12.36
C ASN A 139 2.45 13.43 13.22
N TYR A 140 2.64 14.16 14.31
CA TYR A 140 1.55 14.54 15.22
C TYR A 140 0.48 15.38 14.50
N GLY A 141 -0.78 15.10 14.80
CA GLY A 141 -1.91 15.77 14.16
C GLY A 141 -2.24 15.28 12.76
N PHE A 142 -1.34 14.53 12.14
CA PHE A 142 -1.57 13.78 10.90
C PHE A 142 -1.85 12.30 11.18
N ALA A 143 -0.81 11.53 11.53
CA ALA A 143 -0.90 10.07 11.68
C ALA A 143 -1.42 9.65 13.06
N TYR A 144 -1.17 10.46 14.10
CA TYR A 144 -1.61 10.21 15.48
C TYR A 144 -1.92 11.53 16.21
N GLY A 145 -2.39 11.46 17.47
CA GLY A 145 -2.74 12.64 18.26
C GLY A 145 -4.18 13.13 18.09
N ARG A 146 -5.02 12.35 17.42
CA ARG A 146 -6.48 12.54 17.31
C ARG A 146 -7.20 11.30 17.84
N SER A 147 -8.38 11.49 18.42
CA SER A 147 -9.27 10.40 18.81
C SER A 147 -9.75 9.59 17.60
N THR A 148 -9.91 10.26 16.46
CA THR A 148 -10.17 9.64 15.16
C THR A 148 -8.95 9.89 14.26
N PRO A 149 -8.10 8.87 14.01
CA PRO A 149 -6.92 9.01 13.16
C PRO A 149 -7.30 9.37 11.71
N ARG A 150 -6.49 10.19 11.04
CA ARG A 150 -6.71 10.51 9.61
C ARG A 150 -6.48 9.31 8.69
N LEU A 151 -5.72 8.33 9.17
CA LEU A 151 -5.37 7.11 8.43
C LEU A 151 -6.31 5.95 8.76
N ALA A 152 -7.41 6.22 9.49
CA ALA A 152 -8.41 5.23 9.86
C ALA A 152 -8.97 4.51 8.62
N GLY A 153 -9.09 3.19 8.70
CA GLY A 153 -9.69 2.37 7.64
C GLY A 153 -8.74 1.99 6.50
N LYS A 154 -7.60 2.67 6.34
CA LYS A 154 -6.59 2.36 5.33
C LYS A 154 -5.86 1.04 5.63
N ARG A 155 -5.24 0.46 4.60
CA ARG A 155 -4.55 -0.84 4.67
C ARG A 155 -3.06 -0.69 4.35
N MET A 156 -2.20 -1.50 4.98
CA MET A 156 -0.75 -1.42 4.85
C MET A 156 -0.11 -2.80 4.60
N LEU A 157 0.70 -2.93 3.54
CA LEU A 157 1.51 -4.13 3.30
C LEU A 157 3.01 -3.78 3.32
N TRP A 158 3.78 -4.47 4.14
CA TRP A 158 5.22 -4.31 4.24
C TRP A 158 5.90 -5.50 3.57
N LEU A 159 6.74 -5.27 2.56
CA LEU A 159 7.55 -6.29 1.90
C LEU A 159 9.02 -6.08 2.21
N GLY A 160 9.55 -6.88 3.14
CA GLY A 160 10.93 -6.82 3.59
C GLY A 160 11.78 -7.88 2.90
N LEU A 161 12.84 -7.49 2.20
CA LEU A 161 13.79 -8.42 1.58
C LEU A 161 14.94 -8.70 2.54
N ALA A 162 15.15 -9.96 2.92
CA ALA A 162 16.22 -10.37 3.83
C ALA A 162 17.31 -11.16 3.10
N GLY A 163 18.57 -10.85 3.42
CA GLY A 163 19.71 -11.55 2.83
C GLY A 163 19.98 -12.93 3.41
N ALA A 164 19.49 -13.21 4.62
CA ALA A 164 19.62 -14.52 5.25
C ALA A 164 18.87 -15.61 4.46
N ALA A 165 19.38 -16.84 4.56
CA ALA A 165 18.74 -18.00 3.95
C ALA A 165 17.33 -18.23 4.51
N ALA A 166 16.38 -18.71 3.71
CA ALA A 166 15.00 -18.94 4.17
C ALA A 166 14.87 -19.89 5.37
N ASP A 167 15.78 -20.85 5.50
CA ASP A 167 15.84 -21.81 6.58
C ASP A 167 16.83 -21.41 7.69
N ASP A 168 17.34 -20.17 7.67
CA ASP A 168 18.17 -19.65 8.75
C ASP A 168 17.33 -19.39 10.03
N PRO A 169 17.81 -19.77 11.22
CA PRO A 169 17.10 -19.55 12.49
C PRO A 169 16.77 -18.07 12.80
N LEU A 170 17.45 -17.11 12.15
CA LEU A 170 17.13 -15.70 12.28
C LEU A 170 15.81 -15.29 11.61
N ILE A 171 15.33 -16.03 10.61
CA ILE A 171 14.15 -15.63 9.83
C ILE A 171 12.89 -15.46 10.70
N PRO A 172 12.54 -16.42 11.59
CA PRO A 172 11.40 -16.23 12.51
C PRO A 172 11.56 -15.03 13.43
N PHE A 173 12.79 -14.77 13.92
CA PHE A 173 13.07 -13.61 14.76
C PHE A 173 12.91 -12.29 13.99
N MET A 174 13.39 -12.22 12.75
CA MET A 174 13.22 -11.04 11.90
C MET A 174 11.73 -10.79 11.61
N GLN A 175 10.96 -11.83 11.29
CA GLN A 175 9.51 -11.71 11.07
C GLN A 175 8.82 -11.12 12.30
N GLN A 176 9.02 -11.71 13.47
CA GLN A 176 8.42 -11.25 14.72
C GLN A 176 8.78 -9.79 15.04
N THR A 177 10.05 -9.44 14.84
CA THR A 177 10.58 -8.10 15.12
C THR A 177 9.98 -7.05 14.19
N LEU A 178 9.82 -7.38 12.90
CA LEU A 178 9.20 -6.50 11.92
C LEU A 178 7.70 -6.37 12.16
N GLU A 179 6.98 -7.46 12.46
CA GLU A 179 5.55 -7.40 12.77
C GLU A 179 5.26 -6.53 14.00
N GLY A 180 6.05 -6.68 15.07
CA GLY A 180 5.91 -5.85 16.27
C GLY A 180 6.14 -4.36 15.99
N GLN A 181 7.17 -4.02 15.23
CA GLN A 181 7.47 -2.61 14.91
C GLN A 181 6.48 -2.02 13.90
N LEU A 182 6.21 -2.72 12.81
CA LEU A 182 5.49 -2.18 11.65
C LEU A 182 3.98 -2.32 11.77
N ASN A 183 3.47 -3.50 12.16
CA ASN A 183 2.03 -3.71 12.29
C ASN A 183 1.52 -3.07 13.59
N MET A 184 2.17 -3.35 14.73
CA MET A 184 1.69 -2.83 16.02
C MET A 184 2.18 -1.41 16.28
N GLY A 185 3.49 -1.16 16.17
CA GLY A 185 4.09 0.13 16.53
C GLY A 185 3.71 1.29 15.62
N ILE A 186 3.44 1.01 14.34
CA ILE A 186 3.14 2.05 13.33
C ILE A 186 1.69 1.95 12.85
N ALA A 187 1.33 0.88 12.15
CA ALA A 187 0.05 0.83 11.43
C ALA A 187 -1.15 0.85 12.39
N TYR A 188 -1.17 -0.03 13.40
CA TYR A 188 -2.23 -0.08 14.40
C TYR A 188 -2.30 1.23 15.20
N TYR A 189 -1.16 1.75 15.65
CA TYR A 189 -1.10 3.04 16.38
C TYR A 189 -1.71 4.20 15.58
N CYS A 190 -1.60 4.17 14.25
CA CYS A 190 -2.13 5.20 13.35
C CYS A 190 -3.54 4.90 12.82
N GLY A 191 -4.18 3.82 13.27
CA GLY A 191 -5.57 3.49 12.93
C GLY A 191 -5.78 2.69 11.64
N PHE A 192 -4.74 2.11 11.05
CA PHE A 192 -4.91 1.23 9.90
C PHE A 192 -5.81 0.03 10.27
N SER A 193 -6.75 -0.33 9.39
CA SER A 193 -7.70 -1.44 9.59
C SER A 193 -7.04 -2.81 9.41
N HIS A 194 -5.96 -2.86 8.61
CA HIS A 194 -5.22 -4.08 8.37
C HIS A 194 -3.76 -3.75 8.02
N SER A 195 -2.82 -4.51 8.61
CA SER A 195 -1.40 -4.43 8.33
C SER A 195 -0.78 -5.82 8.33
N ALA A 196 0.09 -6.11 7.36
CA ALA A 196 0.80 -7.38 7.28
C ALA A 196 2.26 -7.19 6.84
N VAL A 197 3.14 -8.11 7.26
CA VAL A 197 4.55 -8.16 6.85
C VAL A 197 4.79 -9.42 6.04
N GLY A 198 5.18 -9.25 4.78
CA GLY A 198 5.76 -10.30 3.94
C GLY A 198 7.28 -10.23 3.98
N LEU A 199 7.92 -11.19 4.66
CA LEU A 199 9.37 -11.33 4.67
C LEU A 199 9.82 -12.24 3.52
N LEU A 200 10.78 -11.74 2.74
CA LEU A 200 11.32 -12.36 1.54
C LEU A 200 12.80 -12.68 1.75
N PRO A 201 13.13 -13.84 2.37
CA PRO A 201 14.51 -14.31 2.51
C PRO A 201 15.11 -14.78 1.19
N ASP A 202 16.41 -15.12 1.21
CA ASP A 202 17.21 -15.49 0.06
C ASP A 202 17.37 -14.36 -0.98
N ALA A 203 17.40 -13.09 -0.54
CA ALA A 203 17.56 -11.95 -1.44
C ALA A 203 19.00 -11.80 -1.98
N GLU A 204 20.00 -12.30 -1.25
CA GLU A 204 21.41 -12.22 -1.61
C GLU A 204 21.80 -13.26 -2.66
N GLU A 205 22.79 -12.92 -3.49
CA GLU A 205 23.39 -13.85 -4.46
C GLU A 205 24.25 -14.93 -3.79
N ARG A 206 24.90 -14.56 -2.68
CA ARG A 206 25.66 -15.48 -1.85
C ARG A 206 24.84 -15.77 -0.63
N ARG A 207 24.49 -17.04 -0.43
CA ARG A 207 23.69 -17.45 0.72
C ARG A 207 24.49 -17.25 1.99
N GLN A 208 23.87 -16.60 2.97
CA GLN A 208 24.50 -16.26 4.25
C GLN A 208 23.78 -16.97 5.38
N ARG A 209 24.54 -17.60 6.28
CA ARG A 209 24.02 -18.31 7.45
C ARG A 209 24.86 -18.05 8.68
N LEU A 210 24.24 -18.04 9.85
CA LEU A 210 24.97 -18.15 11.11
C LEU A 210 25.08 -19.62 11.53
N ASP A 211 26.27 -20.05 11.91
CA ASP A 211 26.43 -21.34 12.60
C ASP A 211 26.15 -21.22 14.10
N ALA A 212 26.22 -22.36 14.81
CA ALA A 212 25.92 -22.45 16.23
C ALA A 212 26.82 -21.57 17.12
N ASP A 213 28.01 -21.21 16.64
CA ASP A 213 28.97 -20.35 17.35
C ASP A 213 28.77 -18.86 17.01
N GLY A 214 27.78 -18.52 16.17
CA GLY A 214 27.52 -17.16 15.72
C GLY A 214 28.48 -16.68 14.63
N THR A 215 29.17 -17.59 13.93
CA THR A 215 30.05 -17.23 12.80
C THR A 215 29.25 -17.13 11.51
N LEU A 216 29.39 -16.02 10.79
CA LEU A 216 28.76 -15.82 9.48
C LEU A 216 29.47 -16.68 8.43
N ARG A 217 28.74 -17.65 7.87
CA ARG A 217 29.14 -18.48 6.74
C ARG A 217 28.55 -17.92 5.46
N ILE A 218 29.40 -17.67 4.48
CA ILE A 218 29.03 -17.16 3.16
C ILE A 218 29.30 -18.27 2.15
N GLU A 219 28.25 -18.77 1.52
CA GLU A 219 28.34 -19.81 0.49
C GLU A 219 28.87 -19.23 -0.83
N ALA A 220 29.24 -20.11 -1.77
CA ALA A 220 29.57 -19.70 -3.13
C ALA A 220 28.38 -18.97 -3.77
N ALA A 221 28.68 -18.05 -4.70
CA ALA A 221 27.63 -17.34 -5.42
C ALA A 221 26.76 -18.32 -6.20
N THR A 222 25.44 -18.21 -6.02
CA THR A 222 24.48 -18.94 -6.83
C THR A 222 24.49 -18.32 -8.23
N VAL A 223 24.73 -19.12 -9.27
CA VAL A 223 24.89 -18.64 -10.65
C VAL A 223 24.01 -19.42 -11.64
N GLY A 224 23.81 -18.85 -12.83
CA GLY A 224 23.12 -19.51 -13.93
C GLY A 224 21.66 -19.88 -13.61
N ALA A 225 21.26 -21.10 -13.95
CA ALA A 225 19.88 -21.58 -13.80
C ALA A 225 19.39 -21.58 -12.35
N GLU A 226 20.27 -21.84 -11.39
CA GLU A 226 19.92 -21.85 -9.97
C GLU A 226 19.55 -20.45 -9.48
N ARG A 227 20.31 -19.42 -9.89
CA ARG A 227 20.02 -18.03 -9.54
C ARG A 227 18.72 -17.55 -10.19
N ALA A 228 18.49 -17.95 -11.44
CA ALA A 228 17.22 -17.64 -12.12
C ALA A 228 16.03 -18.28 -11.39
N ALA A 229 16.15 -19.53 -10.92
CA ALA A 229 15.11 -20.21 -10.16
C ALA A 229 14.85 -19.53 -8.80
N GLN A 230 15.91 -19.11 -8.11
CA GLN A 230 15.82 -18.35 -6.85
C GLN A 230 15.09 -17.02 -7.05
N TYR A 231 15.43 -16.25 -8.10
CA TYR A 231 14.71 -15.00 -8.41
C TYR A 231 13.25 -15.25 -8.76
N ALA A 232 12.96 -16.26 -9.60
CA ALA A 232 11.59 -16.61 -9.95
C ALA A 232 10.78 -17.05 -8.71
N ASP A 233 11.40 -17.70 -7.75
CA ASP A 233 10.77 -18.05 -6.48
C ASP A 233 10.47 -16.82 -5.60
N LEU A 234 11.44 -15.91 -5.49
CA LEU A 234 11.25 -14.64 -4.77
C LEU A 234 10.10 -13.82 -5.37
N GLU A 235 10.01 -13.76 -6.71
CA GLU A 235 8.91 -13.12 -7.42
C GLU A 235 7.55 -13.78 -7.13
N ARG A 236 7.48 -15.11 -7.16
CA ARG A 236 6.25 -15.84 -6.82
C ARG A 236 5.81 -15.57 -5.39
N ARG A 237 6.73 -15.56 -4.44
CA ARG A 237 6.44 -15.24 -3.02
C ARG A 237 5.95 -13.81 -2.85
N ALA A 238 6.59 -12.84 -3.51
CA ALA A 238 6.16 -11.44 -3.48
C ALA A 238 4.73 -11.27 -4.05
N ASP A 239 4.42 -11.91 -5.18
CA ASP A 239 3.08 -11.93 -5.74
C ASP A 239 2.06 -12.59 -4.80
N GLY A 240 2.47 -13.68 -4.13
CA GLY A 240 1.67 -14.39 -3.14
C GLY A 240 1.26 -13.46 -2.00
N PHE A 241 2.20 -12.72 -1.41
CA PHE A 241 1.90 -11.77 -0.34
C PHE A 241 0.91 -10.68 -0.78
N VAL A 242 1.06 -10.13 -1.99
CA VAL A 242 0.09 -9.14 -2.50
C VAL A 242 -1.29 -9.78 -2.68
N THR A 243 -1.35 -11.00 -3.22
CA THR A 243 -2.60 -11.73 -3.45
C THR A 243 -3.32 -12.05 -2.14
N ASP A 244 -2.59 -12.63 -1.18
CA ASP A 244 -3.10 -13.00 0.13
C ASP A 244 -3.56 -11.76 0.91
N PHE A 245 -2.79 -10.67 0.83
CA PHE A 245 -3.17 -9.41 1.44
C PHE A 245 -4.48 -8.89 0.84
N LEU A 246 -4.63 -8.87 -0.48
CA LEU A 246 -5.86 -8.39 -1.13
C LEU A 246 -7.07 -9.25 -0.77
N ALA A 247 -6.89 -10.55 -0.57
CA ALA A 247 -7.94 -11.50 -0.19
C ALA A 247 -8.34 -11.40 1.30
N ALA A 248 -7.48 -10.84 2.16
CA ALA A 248 -7.78 -10.68 3.58
C ALA A 248 -8.91 -9.64 3.78
N GLU A 249 -9.94 -10.05 4.54
CA GLU A 249 -11.05 -9.19 4.92
C GLU A 249 -10.55 -7.99 5.77
N PRO A 250 -11.01 -6.76 5.52
CA PRO A 250 -10.72 -5.64 6.40
C PRO A 250 -11.37 -5.87 7.76
N VAL A 251 -10.64 -5.64 8.85
CA VAL A 251 -11.25 -5.61 10.18
C VAL A 251 -12.07 -4.33 10.28
N SER A 252 -13.37 -4.46 10.57
CA SER A 252 -14.25 -3.31 10.81
C SER A 252 -13.74 -2.50 12.00
N ALA A 253 -13.47 -1.21 11.76
CA ALA A 253 -13.07 -0.24 12.78
C ALA A 253 -14.18 0.07 13.79
#